data_AF-A0AAN9MW88-F1
#
_entry.id   AF-A0AAN9MW88-F1
#
_cell.length_a   1.000
_cell.length_b   1.000
_cell.length_c   1.000
_cell.angle_alpha   90.00
_cell.angle_beta   90.00
_cell.angle_gamma   90.00
#
_symmetry.space_group_name_H-M   'P 1'
#
loop_
_entity.id
_entity.type
_entity.pdbx_description
1 polymer ?
#
loop_
_entity_poly.entity_id
_entity_poly.type
_entity_poly.pdbx_seq_one_letter_code
_entity_poly.pdbx_strand_id
1 'polypeptide(L)'
;MLLFHGNLDQFYKADRGAHNYYLEKGIVDGRPDHILNLIHYEDAASLSVAIMKKKFRGQIYLGCDDHPLSRQEMMDLVNKSGKFSKKFDKFTGTDGPLGKRLSNTRTRQEVGWEPKYPSFARFLESRI
;
A
#
# COMPACT_ATOMS: atom_id res chain seq x y z
N MET A 1 -7.94 18.02 0.80
CA MET A 1 -6.59 17.48 1.10
C MET A 1 -6.64 15.98 0.92
N LEU A 2 -5.79 15.43 0.05
CA LEU A 2 -5.62 13.98 -0.05
C LEU A 2 -4.61 13.57 1.03
N LEU A 3 -5.00 12.65 1.90
CA LEU A 3 -4.10 12.12 2.92
C LEU A 3 -3.58 10.75 2.48
N PHE A 4 -2.26 10.70 2.30
CA PHE A 4 -1.46 9.51 2.43
C PHE A 4 -0.76 9.64 3.80
N HIS A 5 -0.85 8.66 4.70
CA HIS A 5 -0.08 8.75 5.94
C HIS A 5 1.41 8.74 5.55
N GLY A 6 2.22 9.69 6.02
CA GLY A 6 3.45 10.12 5.33
C GLY A 6 4.70 9.23 5.35
N ASN A 7 4.61 7.92 5.09
CA ASN A 7 5.80 7.06 4.89
C ASN A 7 5.74 6.34 3.53
N LEU A 8 6.91 6.09 2.94
CA LEU A 8 7.10 5.37 1.66
C LEU A 8 6.48 3.95 1.67
N ASP A 9 6.15 3.43 2.85
CA ASP A 9 5.62 2.08 3.07
C ASP A 9 4.18 1.89 2.56
N GLN A 10 3.49 2.98 2.19
CA GLN A 10 2.09 2.93 1.72
C GLN A 10 1.97 2.87 0.21
N PHE A 11 3.04 3.15 -0.53
CA PHE A 11 3.01 3.11 -1.98
C PHE A 11 3.71 1.87 -2.51
N TYR A 12 3.15 1.28 -3.57
CA TYR A 12 3.80 0.16 -4.25
C TYR A 12 3.73 0.31 -5.78
N LYS A 13 4.77 -0.20 -6.42
CA LYS A 13 4.90 -0.55 -7.84
C LYS A 13 6.04 -1.58 -7.96
N ALA A 14 6.29 -2.11 -9.15
CA ALA A 14 7.19 -3.25 -9.34
C ALA A 14 8.60 -3.05 -8.71
N ASP A 15 9.17 -1.86 -8.89
CA ASP A 15 10.53 -1.48 -8.50
C ASP A 15 10.58 -0.57 -7.26
N ARG A 16 9.44 -0.28 -6.61
CA ARG A 16 9.40 0.63 -5.46
C ARG A 16 8.29 0.29 -4.46
N GLY A 17 8.63 0.32 -3.18
CA GLY A 17 7.70 0.14 -2.07
C GLY A 17 8.35 -0.65 -0.93
N ALA A 18 7.63 -0.84 0.17
CA ALA A 18 8.12 -1.56 1.34
C ALA A 18 8.67 -2.96 1.00
N HIS A 19 7.97 -3.73 0.15
CA HIS A 19 8.41 -5.05 -0.30
C HIS A 19 9.81 -5.05 -0.91
N ASN A 20 10.15 -4.07 -1.75
CA ASN A 20 11.49 -3.94 -2.34
C ASN A 20 12.55 -3.64 -1.27
N TYR A 21 12.23 -2.79 -0.28
CA TYR A 21 13.12 -2.53 0.85
C TYR A 21 13.36 -3.79 1.70
N TYR A 22 12.29 -4.55 2.00
CA TYR A 22 12.41 -5.79 2.78
C TYR A 22 13.23 -6.84 2.03
N LEU A 23 13.00 -7.00 0.72
CA LEU A 23 13.80 -7.87 -0.14
C LEU A 23 15.29 -7.47 -0.21
N GLU A 24 15.59 -6.17 -0.20
CA GLU A 24 16.97 -5.67 -0.18
C GLU A 24 17.68 -5.97 1.14
N LYS A 25 16.95 -5.81 2.26
CA LYS A 25 17.52 -6.00 3.59
C LYS A 25 17.67 -7.46 4.00
N GLY A 26 16.77 -8.33 3.55
CA GLY A 26 16.71 -9.73 3.96
C GLY A 26 16.17 -9.90 5.39
N ILE A 27 16.79 -9.26 6.39
CA ILE A 27 16.34 -9.24 7.79
C ILE A 27 16.00 -7.81 8.18
N VAL A 28 14.83 -7.60 8.78
CA VAL A 28 14.32 -6.28 9.14
C VAL A 28 13.92 -6.24 10.61
N ASP A 29 14.50 -5.30 11.37
CA ASP A 29 14.10 -5.04 12.74
C ASP A 29 12.82 -4.21 12.80
N GLY A 30 11.69 -4.89 12.70
CA GLY A 30 10.36 -4.31 12.84
C GLY A 30 9.33 -5.38 13.09
N ARG A 31 8.22 -5.04 13.75
CA ARG A 31 7.16 -6.01 14.04
C ARG A 31 6.44 -6.51 12.78
N PRO A 32 6.21 -7.83 12.63
CA PRO A 32 5.61 -8.43 11.43
C PRO A 32 4.12 -8.09 11.24
N ASP A 33 3.42 -7.79 12.33
CA ASP A 33 1.98 -7.56 12.43
C ASP A 33 1.58 -6.07 12.28
N HIS A 34 2.54 -5.19 11.95
CA HIS A 34 2.23 -3.79 11.64
C HIS A 34 1.38 -3.68 10.37
N ILE A 35 0.27 -2.95 10.45
CA ILE A 35 -0.72 -2.80 9.37
C ILE A 35 -0.28 -1.73 8.37
N LEU A 36 -0.24 -2.13 7.11
CA LEU A 36 0.03 -1.34 5.93
C LEU A 36 -1.28 -1.04 5.19
N ASN A 37 -1.52 0.24 4.88
CA ASN A 37 -2.63 0.67 4.04
C ASN A 37 -2.04 1.10 2.70
N LEU A 38 -2.11 0.21 1.73
CA LEU A 38 -1.34 0.32 0.50
C LEU A 38 -2.13 1.05 -0.58
N ILE A 39 -1.45 1.65 -1.55
CA ILE A 39 -2.02 2.13 -2.81
C ILE A 39 -0.95 2.06 -3.89
N HIS A 40 -1.33 1.66 -5.10
CA HIS A 40 -0.39 1.68 -6.23
C HIS A 40 -0.03 3.12 -6.59
N TYR A 41 1.21 3.38 -7.04
CA TYR A 41 1.65 4.74 -7.41
C TYR A 41 0.74 5.39 -8.47
N GLU A 42 0.32 4.63 -9.50
CA GLU A 42 -0.59 5.15 -10.54
C GLU A 42 -2.00 5.45 -9.98
N ASP A 43 -2.44 4.70 -8.98
CA ASP A 43 -3.76 4.89 -8.37
C ASP A 43 -3.77 6.10 -7.44
N ALA A 44 -2.69 6.34 -6.70
CA ALA A 44 -2.49 7.57 -5.95
C ALA A 44 -2.51 8.82 -6.86
N ALA A 45 -1.83 8.74 -8.02
CA ALA A 45 -1.82 9.81 -9.00
C ALA A 45 -3.21 10.04 -9.62
N SER A 46 -3.88 8.97 -10.05
CA SER A 46 -5.20 9.08 -10.67
C SER A 46 -6.27 9.58 -9.69
N LEU A 47 -6.22 9.17 -8.43
CA LEU A 47 -7.07 9.69 -7.37
C LEU A 47 -6.84 11.19 -7.14
N SER A 48 -5.59 11.63 -7.09
CA SER A 48 -5.24 13.05 -6.95
C SER A 48 -5.86 13.88 -8.08
N VAL A 49 -5.71 13.42 -9.32
CA VAL A 49 -6.32 14.05 -10.50
C VAL A 49 -7.84 14.06 -10.40
N ALA A 50 -8.46 12.95 -9.99
CA ALA A 50 -9.91 12.86 -9.83
C ALA A 50 -10.45 13.86 -8.81
N ILE A 51 -9.77 14.02 -7.66
CA ILE A 51 -10.12 15.01 -6.64
C ILE A 51 -9.95 16.43 -7.16
N MET A 52 -8.85 16.74 -7.86
CA MET A 52 -8.60 18.08 -8.41
C MET A 52 -9.63 18.52 -9.46
N LYS A 53 -10.22 17.56 -10.20
CA LYS A 53 -11.30 17.84 -11.17
C LYS A 53 -12.63 18.18 -10.50
N LYS A 54 -12.76 17.95 -9.19
CA LYS A 54 -13.98 18.25 -8.41
C LYS A 54 -13.80 19.58 -7.69
N LYS A 55 -14.91 20.24 -7.34
CA LYS A 55 -14.90 21.50 -6.57
C LYS A 55 -14.95 21.27 -5.06
N PHE A 56 -14.33 20.19 -4.55
CA PHE A 56 -14.32 19.89 -3.12
C PHE A 56 -13.49 20.92 -2.34
N ARG A 57 -14.04 21.44 -1.25
CA ARG A 57 -13.36 22.36 -0.34
C ARG A 57 -13.46 21.85 1.10
N GLY A 58 -12.36 21.95 1.85
CA GLY A 58 -12.29 21.52 3.25
C GLY A 58 -12.44 20.01 3.49
N GLN A 59 -12.50 19.18 2.44
CA GLN A 59 -12.68 17.74 2.57
C GLN A 59 -11.34 17.00 2.63
N ILE A 60 -11.35 15.88 3.35
CA ILE A 60 -10.25 14.94 3.46
C ILE A 60 -10.69 13.63 2.83
N TYR A 61 -9.86 13.12 1.92
CA TYR A 61 -10.05 11.81 1.28
C TYR A 61 -8.87 10.90 1.61
N LEU A 62 -9.16 9.62 1.85
CA LEU A 62 -8.16 8.59 2.15
C LEU A 62 -7.75 7.89 0.86
N GLY A 63 -6.45 7.87 0.58
CA GLY A 63 -5.85 7.14 -0.53
C GLY A 63 -5.26 5.81 -0.08
N CYS A 64 -6.05 4.75 -0.13
CA CYS A 64 -5.64 3.37 0.04
C CYS A 64 -6.38 2.48 -0.98
N ASP A 65 -5.98 1.22 -1.10
CA ASP A 65 -6.59 0.20 -1.94
C ASP A 65 -7.71 -0.58 -1.23
N ASP A 66 -8.08 -0.19 0.00
CA ASP A 66 -9.12 -0.83 0.85
C ASP A 66 -8.75 -2.25 1.35
N HIS A 67 -7.51 -2.69 1.15
CA HIS A 67 -7.03 -4.03 1.53
C HIS A 67 -5.85 -3.95 2.51
N PRO A 68 -6.10 -3.60 3.79
CA PRO A 68 -5.05 -3.52 4.80
C PRO A 68 -4.37 -4.88 5.01
N LEU A 69 -3.04 -4.89 4.96
CA LEU A 69 -2.19 -6.07 5.15
C LEU A 69 -1.20 -5.83 6.29
N SER A 70 -0.81 -6.88 7.00
CA SER A 70 0.40 -6.85 7.82
C SER A 70 1.66 -6.87 6.94
N ARG A 71 2.80 -6.48 7.52
CA ARG A 71 4.11 -6.62 6.85
C ARG A 71 4.40 -8.07 6.48
N GLN A 72 4.04 -9.01 7.35
CA GLN A 72 4.22 -10.44 7.08
C GLN A 72 3.34 -10.89 5.91
N GLU A 73 2.06 -10.57 5.90
CA GLU A 73 1.15 -10.93 4.79
C GLU A 73 1.62 -10.34 3.45
N MET A 74 2.15 -9.11 3.44
CA MET A 74 2.77 -8.53 2.24
C MET A 74 3.91 -9.42 1.73
N MET A 75 4.83 -9.84 2.61
CA MET A 75 5.98 -10.64 2.19
C MET A 75 5.61 -12.08 1.83
N ASP A 76 4.57 -12.63 2.44
CA ASP A 76 4.01 -13.94 2.04
C ASP A 76 3.43 -13.88 0.62
N LEU A 77 2.72 -12.79 0.27
CA LEU A 77 2.23 -12.57 -1.09
C LEU A 77 3.37 -12.39 -2.10
N VAL A 78 4.41 -11.64 -1.73
CA VAL A 78 5.62 -11.45 -2.55
C VAL A 78 6.29 -12.79 -2.83
N ASN A 79 6.52 -13.59 -1.79
CA ASN A 79 7.14 -14.91 -1.91
C ASN A 79 6.28 -15.86 -2.77
N LYS A 80 4.96 -15.86 -2.56
CA LYS A 80 4.02 -16.66 -3.36
C LYS A 80 3.98 -16.26 -4.82
N SER A 81 4.20 -14.99 -5.14
CA SER A 81 4.13 -14.49 -6.52
C SER A 81 5.23 -15.05 -7.43
N GLY A 82 6.39 -15.40 -6.87
CA GLY A 82 7.56 -15.84 -7.64
C GLY A 82 8.16 -14.76 -8.56
N LYS A 83 7.75 -13.48 -8.42
CA LYS A 83 8.15 -12.39 -9.33
C LYS A 83 9.45 -11.69 -8.97
N PHE A 84 9.96 -11.95 -7.76
CA PHE A 84 11.14 -11.29 -7.24
C PHE A 84 12.26 -12.32 -7.05
N SER A 85 13.47 -11.98 -7.53
CA SER A 85 14.65 -12.85 -7.44
C SER A 85 15.33 -12.79 -6.08
N LYS A 86 15.25 -11.64 -5.40
CA LYS A 86 15.75 -11.46 -4.04
C LYS A 86 14.88 -12.22 -3.05
N LYS A 87 15.44 -12.55 -1.89
CA LYS A 87 14.75 -13.28 -0.83
C LYS A 87 14.72 -12.45 0.45
N PHE A 88 13.54 -12.42 1.05
CA PHE A 88 13.36 -11.93 2.41
C PHE A 88 13.41 -13.10 3.38
N ASP A 89 14.14 -12.94 4.48
CA ASP A 89 14.26 -13.94 5.54
C ASP A 89 13.16 -13.71 6.58
N LYS A 90 13.26 -12.67 7.41
CA LYS A 90 12.30 -12.44 8.49
C LYS A 90 12.30 -11.03 9.07
N PHE A 91 11.20 -10.74 9.74
CA PHE A 91 11.06 -9.66 10.70
C PHE A 91 11.56 -10.10 12.09
N THR A 92 12.25 -9.23 12.83
CA THR A 92 12.78 -9.57 14.17
C THR A 92 12.23 -8.73 15.31
N GLY A 93 11.49 -7.66 15.03
CA GLY A 93 11.01 -6.73 16.05
C GLY A 93 9.67 -7.16 16.67
N THR A 94 9.39 -6.64 17.86
CA THR A 94 8.09 -6.82 18.57
C THR A 94 7.47 -5.49 19.02
N ASP A 95 8.26 -4.42 19.00
CA ASP A 95 7.90 -3.12 19.55
C ASP A 95 7.26 -2.19 18.51
N GLY A 96 6.62 -1.12 19.01
CA GLY A 96 5.99 -0.09 18.19
C GLY A 96 4.49 -0.31 17.92
N PRO A 97 3.82 0.67 17.30
CA PRO A 97 2.38 0.64 17.10
C PRO A 97 1.97 -0.36 16.01
N LEU A 98 0.76 -0.94 16.15
CA LEU A 98 0.14 -1.80 15.15
C LEU A 98 -0.30 -1.05 13.89
N GLY A 99 -0.42 0.27 13.96
CA GLY A 99 -0.99 1.07 12.87
C GLY A 99 -2.51 1.12 12.92
N LYS A 100 -3.13 1.46 11.79
CA LYS A 100 -4.58 1.64 11.63
C LYS A 100 -5.07 0.87 10.42
N ARG A 101 -6.34 0.48 10.40
CA ARG A 101 -7.01 0.01 9.18
C ARG A 101 -7.77 1.17 8.56
N LEU A 102 -7.49 1.46 7.31
CA LEU A 102 -8.14 2.54 6.56
C LEU A 102 -9.07 1.95 5.50
N SER A 103 -10.17 2.64 5.25
CA SER A 103 -11.04 2.35 4.11
C SER A 103 -11.13 3.54 3.17
N ASN A 104 -11.19 3.25 1.87
CA ASN A 104 -11.41 4.26 0.83
C ASN A 104 -12.88 4.35 0.38
N THR A 105 -13.82 3.66 1.06
CA THR A 105 -15.24 3.59 0.66
C THR A 105 -15.85 4.97 0.39
N ARG A 106 -15.69 5.90 1.35
CA ARG A 106 -16.15 7.30 1.20
C ARG A 106 -15.46 8.02 0.03
N THR A 107 -14.15 7.81 -0.13
CA THR A 107 -13.37 8.40 -1.22
C THR A 107 -13.91 7.95 -2.58
N ARG A 108 -14.12 6.65 -2.78
CA ARG A 108 -14.66 6.09 -4.02
C ARG A 108 -16.05 6.63 -4.33
N GLN A 109 -16.92 6.65 -3.33
CA GLN A 109 -18.30 7.14 -3.46
C GLN A 109 -18.39 8.63 -3.80
N GLU A 110 -17.69 9.50 -3.05
CA GLU A 110 -17.80 10.95 -3.26
C GLU A 110 -17.02 11.41 -4.50
N VAL A 111 -15.83 10.85 -4.74
CA VAL A 111 -14.99 11.25 -5.88
C VAL A 111 -15.51 10.62 -7.19
N GLY A 112 -16.16 9.45 -7.13
CA GLY A 112 -16.50 8.64 -8.29
C GLY A 112 -15.24 8.07 -8.95
N TRP A 113 -14.33 7.55 -8.13
CA TRP A 113 -13.04 7.02 -8.55
C TRP A 113 -12.90 5.55 -8.14
N GLU A 114 -12.19 4.77 -8.96
CA GLU A 114 -11.87 3.37 -8.73
C GLU A 114 -10.39 3.11 -9.05
N PRO A 115 -9.66 2.33 -8.23
CA PRO A 115 -8.27 1.97 -8.52
C PRO A 115 -8.18 1.01 -9.71
N LYS A 116 -7.15 1.19 -10.53
CA LYS A 116 -6.74 0.23 -11.57
C LYS A 116 -6.16 -1.04 -10.94
N TYR A 117 -5.44 -0.91 -9.82
CA TYR A 117 -4.89 -2.01 -9.05
C TYR A 117 -5.65 -2.11 -7.71
N PRO A 118 -6.73 -2.91 -7.65
CA PRO A 118 -7.66 -2.89 -6.52
C PRO A 118 -7.08 -3.45 -5.23
N SER A 119 -5.94 -4.14 -5.27
CA SER A 119 -5.17 -4.52 -4.08
C SER A 119 -3.74 -4.87 -4.45
N PHE A 120 -2.84 -4.87 -3.46
CA PHE A 120 -1.47 -5.36 -3.64
C PHE A 120 -1.41 -6.81 -4.18
N ALA A 121 -2.31 -7.69 -3.71
CA ALA A 121 -2.39 -9.06 -4.21
C ALA A 121 -2.76 -9.11 -5.71
N ARG A 122 -3.76 -8.32 -6.13
CA ARG A 122 -4.16 -8.23 -7.55
C ARG A 122 -3.07 -7.60 -8.42
N PHE A 123 -2.35 -6.62 -7.89
CA PHE A 123 -1.17 -6.07 -8.54
C PHE A 123 -0.12 -7.17 -8.81
N LEU A 124 0.18 -8.01 -7.82
CA LEU A 124 1.11 -9.14 -7.96
C LEU A 124 0.61 -10.23 -8.90
N GLU A 125 -0.69 -10.31 -9.24
CA GLU A 125 -1.21 -11.20 -10.29
C GLU A 125 -1.00 -10.61 -11.70
N SER A 126 -1.02 -9.29 -11.83
CA SER A 126 -0.87 -8.58 -13.10
C SER A 126 0.55 -8.70 -13.68
N ARG A 127 0.75 -8.44 -14.98
CA ARG A 127 2.12 -8.41 -15.54
C ARG A 127 2.86 -7.21 -14.96
N ILE A 128 3.86 -7.47 -14.12
CA ILE A 128 4.71 -6.49 -13.44
C ILE A 128 6.17 -6.76 -13.76
#